data_AF-A0A1R1YJ49-F1
#
_entry.id   AF-A0A1R1YJ49-F1
#
_cell.length_a   1.000
_cell.length_b   1.000
_cell.length_c   1.000
_cell.angle_alpha   90.00
_cell.angle_beta   90.00
_cell.angle_gamma   90.00
#
_symmetry.space_group_name_H-M   'P 1'
#
loop_
_entity.id
_entity.type
_entity.pdbx_description
1 polymer ?
#
loop_
_entity_poly.entity_id
_entity_poly.type
_entity_poly.pdbx_seq_one_letter_code
_entity_poly.pdbx_strand_id
1 'polypeptide(L)'
;MFSLFGIWNILSNEFTNLFTAWVWLFVLMVISHFVTVIYPLRKLREYSLVATKEDFENSSSRANSRSMSRSMGSNAFEYTTNDKRREFLSVLDSPSLYKNLKGCAHDHLCSTLILFLDEYQALKRRVLEEFATNSNLSSAYREYIRYDRNNLSITDESQESIDHYSQDINNGNMISKMESQSDTNSKYSTFEKSKDTVQKENGKSINHATEVNLDISKTAIEIETETKTNLQNNSKSLLPTDIYFEQNGIVKIQKNIAEVKAESKPIISASSDHLDLLKNRILINTPNSMTITSAIERLYPSYEIFPTTPIPKELHSLFLSFFNVFIEPESELKVDIHMSIIDEILQIVNSKEMFLGIFDDAREEVLELLYFGVFPRFLESNKNKTKVVLSSGNWFTRTYKYYMRKRRISKFN
;
A
#
# COMPACT_ATOMS: atom_id res chain seq x y z
N MET A 1 -3.34 -6.13 -44.92
CA MET A 1 -2.69 -5.79 -46.21
C MET A 1 -3.69 -5.82 -47.35
N PHE A 2 -4.29 -6.97 -47.72
CA PHE A 2 -5.22 -7.07 -48.85
C PHE A 2 -6.47 -6.17 -48.74
N SER A 3 -7.03 -6.00 -47.53
CA SER A 3 -8.18 -5.11 -47.29
C SER A 3 -7.86 -3.64 -47.54
N LEU A 4 -6.61 -3.21 -47.28
CA LEU A 4 -6.17 -1.81 -47.51
C LEU A 4 -5.97 -1.53 -49.00
N PHE A 5 -5.51 -2.53 -49.76
CA PHE A 5 -5.46 -2.46 -51.22
C PHE A 5 -6.86 -2.42 -51.85
N GLY A 6 -7.84 -3.10 -51.26
CA GLY A 6 -9.24 -3.00 -51.67
C GLY A 6 -9.78 -1.57 -51.54
N ILE A 7 -9.47 -0.89 -50.43
CA ILE A 7 -9.87 0.50 -50.19
C ILE A 7 -9.20 1.45 -51.19
N TRP A 8 -7.93 1.21 -51.54
CA TRP A 8 -7.22 2.00 -52.54
C TRP A 8 -7.90 1.95 -53.92
N ASN A 9 -8.37 0.77 -54.35
CA ASN A 9 -9.08 0.61 -55.62
C ASN A 9 -10.47 1.25 -55.64
N ILE A 10 -11.01 1.65 -54.48
CA ILE A 10 -12.29 2.37 -54.37
C ILE A 10 -12.08 3.89 -54.37
N LEU A 11 -10.85 4.38 -54.14
CA LEU A 11 -10.57 5.82 -54.20
C LEU A 11 -10.70 6.36 -55.62
N SER A 12 -11.19 7.59 -55.74
CA SER A 12 -11.37 8.26 -57.03
C SER A 12 -10.05 8.41 -57.80
N ASN A 13 -10.11 8.31 -59.13
CA ASN A 13 -8.95 8.41 -60.02
C ASN A 13 -8.11 9.68 -59.84
N GLU A 14 -8.71 10.78 -59.37
CA GLU A 14 -7.99 12.02 -59.08
C GLU A 14 -6.99 11.84 -57.92
N PHE A 15 -7.36 11.06 -56.90
CA PHE A 15 -6.49 10.78 -55.75
C PHE A 15 -5.36 9.80 -56.10
N THR A 16 -5.63 8.79 -56.94
CA THR A 16 -4.60 7.84 -57.37
C THR A 16 -3.54 8.48 -58.26
N ASN A 17 -3.86 9.60 -58.92
CA ASN A 17 -2.91 10.38 -59.72
C ASN A 17 -2.03 11.29 -58.87
N LEU A 18 -2.52 11.72 -57.70
CA LEU A 18 -1.79 12.61 -56.78
C LEU A 18 -0.86 11.85 -55.84
N PHE A 19 -1.21 10.61 -55.48
CA PHE A 19 -0.44 9.83 -54.51
C PHE A 19 -0.07 8.45 -55.09
N THR A 20 1.20 8.08 -54.99
CA THR A 20 1.60 6.71 -55.30
C THR A 20 1.08 5.77 -54.20
N ALA A 21 0.80 4.52 -54.56
CA ALA A 21 0.33 3.50 -53.62
C ALA A 21 1.25 3.35 -52.38
N TRP A 22 2.55 3.58 -52.56
CA TRP A 22 3.55 3.56 -51.49
C TRP A 22 3.36 4.71 -50.49
N VAL A 23 3.07 5.92 -50.97
CA VAL A 23 2.79 7.07 -50.09
C VAL A 23 1.50 6.85 -49.31
N TRP A 24 0.48 6.28 -49.94
CA TRP A 24 -0.76 5.94 -49.25
C TRP A 24 -0.56 4.89 -48.14
N LEU A 25 0.20 3.84 -48.42
CA LEU A 25 0.54 2.82 -47.43
C LEU A 25 1.30 3.44 -46.25
N PHE A 26 2.24 4.35 -46.51
CA PHE A 26 2.97 5.07 -45.48
C PHE A 26 2.05 5.91 -44.60
N VAL A 27 1.13 6.67 -45.19
CA VAL A 27 0.15 7.48 -44.44
C VAL A 27 -0.73 6.59 -43.55
N LEU A 28 -1.23 5.48 -44.07
CA LEU A 28 -2.03 4.54 -43.26
C LEU A 28 -1.21 3.91 -42.12
N MET A 29 0.07 3.61 -42.35
CA MET A 29 0.97 3.13 -41.31
C MET A 29 1.16 4.19 -40.22
N VAL A 30 1.36 5.45 -40.58
CA VAL A 30 1.50 6.56 -39.60
C VAL A 30 0.21 6.76 -38.81
N ILE A 31 -0.96 6.74 -39.46
CA ILE A 31 -2.26 6.85 -38.78
C ILE A 31 -2.45 5.66 -37.83
N SER A 32 -2.19 4.44 -38.29
CA SER A 32 -2.28 3.23 -37.48
C SER A 32 -1.35 3.32 -36.25
N HIS A 33 -0.11 3.75 -36.43
CA HIS A 33 0.83 3.96 -35.33
C HIS A 33 0.35 5.05 -34.36
N PHE A 34 -0.20 6.15 -34.87
CA PHE A 34 -0.77 7.21 -34.03
C PHE A 34 -1.94 6.69 -33.17
N VAL A 35 -2.82 5.88 -33.76
CA VAL A 35 -4.01 5.33 -33.07
C VAL A 35 -3.63 4.19 -32.11
N THR A 36 -2.64 3.37 -32.44
CA THR A 36 -2.27 2.19 -31.64
C THR A 36 -1.23 2.50 -30.57
N VAL A 37 -0.34 3.47 -30.80
CA VAL A 37 0.75 3.81 -29.87
C VAL A 37 0.51 5.16 -29.21
N ILE A 38 0.32 6.22 -29.99
CA ILE A 38 0.28 7.59 -29.44
C ILE A 38 -1.02 7.86 -28.68
N TYR A 39 -2.18 7.40 -29.18
CA TYR A 39 -3.46 7.61 -28.51
C TYR A 39 -3.51 6.90 -27.14
N PRO A 40 -3.14 5.60 -27.00
CA PRO A 40 -3.05 4.95 -25.70
C PRO A 40 -2.01 5.60 -24.80
N LEU A 41 -0.83 6.00 -25.30
CA LEU A 41 0.17 6.70 -24.50
C LEU A 41 -0.33 8.06 -23.99
N ARG A 42 -1.01 8.83 -24.83
CA ARG A 42 -1.61 10.11 -24.43
C ARG A 42 -2.72 9.90 -23.40
N LYS A 43 -3.57 8.90 -23.61
CA LYS A 43 -4.63 8.53 -22.67
C LYS A 43 -4.05 8.02 -21.35
N LEU A 44 -3.00 7.21 -21.40
CA LEU A 44 -2.22 6.78 -20.23
C LEU A 44 -1.60 7.96 -19.51
N ARG A 45 -1.16 9.01 -20.21
CA ARG A 45 -0.63 10.24 -19.58
C ARG A 45 -1.69 11.00 -18.78
N GLU A 46 -2.95 10.98 -19.23
CA GLU A 46 -4.07 11.52 -18.45
C GLU A 46 -4.32 10.68 -17.18
N TYR A 47 -4.02 9.38 -17.21
CA TYR A 47 -4.06 8.50 -16.04
C TYR A 47 -2.77 8.51 -15.19
N SER A 48 -1.61 8.89 -15.77
CA SER A 48 -0.31 8.91 -15.08
C SER A 48 -0.11 10.18 -14.24
N LEU A 49 -1.08 11.09 -14.21
CA LEU A 49 -1.01 12.37 -13.50
C LEU A 49 -1.20 12.27 -11.97
N VAL A 50 -1.14 11.07 -11.38
CA VAL A 50 -1.27 10.91 -9.91
C VAL A 50 -0.01 10.33 -9.26
N ALA A 51 1.05 10.05 -10.02
CA ALA A 51 2.37 9.84 -9.46
C ALA A 51 3.24 11.01 -9.95
N THR A 52 3.51 11.97 -9.08
CA THR A 52 4.37 13.09 -9.46
C THR A 52 5.76 12.52 -9.74
N LYS A 53 6.47 13.09 -10.71
CA LYS A 53 7.85 12.70 -11.01
C LYS A 53 8.76 12.76 -9.76
N GLU A 54 8.40 13.64 -8.83
CA GLU A 54 9.03 13.82 -7.53
C GLU A 54 8.88 12.60 -6.60
N ASP A 55 7.79 11.82 -6.73
CA ASP A 55 7.59 10.57 -5.98
C ASP A 55 8.55 9.44 -6.43
N PHE A 56 9.01 9.48 -7.69
CA PHE A 56 9.91 8.46 -8.24
C PHE A 56 11.39 8.82 -8.12
N GLU A 57 11.75 10.10 -8.21
CA GLU A 57 13.17 10.50 -8.25
C GLU A 57 13.83 10.56 -6.86
N ASN A 58 13.07 10.51 -5.76
CA ASN A 58 13.65 10.69 -4.43
C ASN A 58 13.12 9.67 -3.39
N SER A 59 13.80 8.52 -3.30
CA SER A 59 13.51 7.43 -2.33
C SER A 59 13.40 7.93 -0.88
N SER A 60 14.25 8.89 -0.47
CA SER A 60 14.21 9.49 0.86
C SER A 60 12.97 10.38 1.09
N SER A 61 12.46 11.01 0.02
CA SER A 61 11.21 11.77 0.09
C SER A 61 9.99 10.85 0.16
N ARG A 62 10.06 9.65 -0.43
CA ARG A 62 9.03 8.61 -0.28
C ARG A 62 8.92 8.14 1.17
N ALA A 63 10.04 7.94 1.87
CA ALA A 63 10.02 7.60 3.31
C ALA A 63 9.44 8.74 4.17
N ASN A 64 9.78 9.99 3.86
CA ASN A 64 9.28 11.17 4.58
C ASN A 64 7.81 11.51 4.26
N SER A 65 7.35 11.31 3.02
CA SER A 65 5.95 11.51 2.64
C SER A 65 5.04 10.39 3.17
N ARG A 66 5.58 9.18 3.36
CA ARG A 66 4.90 8.04 4.01
C ARG A 66 4.69 8.22 5.51
N SER A 67 5.50 9.04 6.17
CA SER A 67 5.44 9.29 7.62
C SER A 67 4.65 10.55 8.00
N MET A 68 4.10 11.30 7.03
CA MET A 68 3.24 12.46 7.31
C MET A 68 1.79 12.08 7.63
N SER A 69 1.60 11.33 8.72
CA SER A 69 0.39 11.43 9.55
C SER A 69 0.55 12.49 10.66
N ARG A 70 1.75 13.06 10.83
CA ARG A 70 2.07 14.06 11.86
C ARG A 70 2.52 15.38 11.23
N SER A 71 1.57 16.27 10.95
CA SER A 71 1.69 17.74 11.04
C SER A 71 0.57 18.39 10.22
N MET A 72 -0.56 18.64 10.89
CA MET A 72 -1.54 19.60 10.40
C MET A 72 -0.98 21.00 10.62
N GLY A 73 -0.40 21.64 9.58
CA GLY A 73 -0.06 23.05 9.73
C GLY A 73 0.96 23.64 8.79
N SER A 74 0.70 23.66 7.47
CA SER A 74 1.16 24.79 6.65
C SER A 74 0.37 24.86 5.35
N ASN A 75 -0.34 25.98 5.20
CA ASN A 75 -1.11 26.35 4.02
C ASN A 75 -0.13 26.85 2.95
N ALA A 76 -0.11 26.24 1.75
CA ALA A 76 0.07 26.98 0.48
C ALA A 76 0.25 26.10 -0.79
N PHE A 77 0.41 24.77 -0.72
CA PHE A 77 0.68 23.98 -1.94
C PHE A 77 -0.31 22.82 -2.17
N GLU A 78 -0.95 22.86 -3.35
CA GLU A 78 -1.77 21.86 -4.07
C GLU A 78 -2.85 21.06 -3.33
N TYR A 79 -4.08 21.59 -3.39
CA TYR A 79 -5.31 21.02 -2.86
C TYR A 79 -5.98 19.92 -3.72
N THR A 80 -5.40 19.46 -4.84
CA THR A 80 -6.13 18.58 -5.77
C THR A 80 -5.88 17.09 -5.56
N THR A 81 -4.65 16.67 -5.28
CA THR A 81 -4.29 15.25 -5.10
C THR A 81 -4.47 14.77 -3.66
N ASN A 82 -4.08 15.61 -2.70
CA ASN A 82 -4.24 15.33 -1.27
C ASN A 82 -5.72 15.15 -0.86
N ASP A 83 -6.64 15.82 -1.55
CA ASP A 83 -8.07 15.67 -1.28
C ASP A 83 -8.60 14.29 -1.71
N LYS A 84 -8.09 13.74 -2.84
CA LYS A 84 -8.50 12.42 -3.33
C LYS A 84 -7.97 11.26 -2.50
N ARG A 85 -6.73 11.36 -2.02
CA ARG A 85 -6.20 10.36 -1.07
C ARG A 85 -6.99 10.39 0.25
N ARG A 86 -7.32 11.57 0.77
CA ARG A 86 -8.18 11.72 1.96
C ARG A 86 -9.58 11.16 1.73
N GLU A 87 -10.19 11.44 0.57
CA GLU A 87 -11.47 10.86 0.17
C GLU A 87 -11.40 9.32 0.15
N PHE A 88 -10.33 8.74 -0.42
CA PHE A 88 -10.10 7.30 -0.41
C PHE A 88 -10.00 6.73 1.01
N LEU A 89 -9.18 7.32 1.88
CA LEU A 89 -9.06 6.88 3.27
C LEU A 89 -10.41 6.99 4.01
N SER A 90 -11.18 8.04 3.75
CA SER A 90 -12.53 8.18 4.32
C SER A 90 -13.51 7.11 3.84
N VAL A 91 -13.35 6.63 2.60
CA VAL A 91 -14.11 5.50 2.04
C VAL A 91 -13.73 4.20 2.73
N LEU A 92 -12.44 3.98 3.00
CA LEU A 92 -11.97 2.81 3.73
C LEU A 92 -12.46 2.78 5.18
N ASP A 93 -12.52 3.95 5.83
CA ASP A 93 -12.90 4.06 7.24
C ASP A 93 -14.42 4.06 7.45
N SER A 94 -15.22 4.26 6.40
CA SER A 94 -16.68 4.16 6.44
C SER A 94 -17.14 2.75 6.06
N PRO A 95 -17.76 1.97 6.98
CA PRO A 95 -18.14 0.57 6.70
C PRO A 95 -19.06 0.40 5.48
N SER A 96 -19.97 1.36 5.28
CA SER A 96 -20.91 1.34 4.14
C SER A 96 -20.22 1.61 2.80
N LEU A 97 -19.27 2.55 2.77
CA LEU A 97 -18.52 2.88 1.55
C LEU A 97 -17.48 1.80 1.26
N TYR A 98 -16.82 1.28 2.29
CA TYR A 98 -15.90 0.16 2.19
C TYR A 98 -16.58 -1.09 1.64
N LYS A 99 -17.82 -1.41 2.06
CA LYS A 99 -18.60 -2.50 1.46
C LYS A 99 -18.85 -2.31 -0.04
N ASN A 100 -19.14 -1.07 -0.46
CA ASN A 100 -19.32 -0.75 -1.88
C ASN A 100 -17.99 -0.81 -2.65
N LEU A 101 -16.87 -0.39 -2.04
CA LEU A 101 -15.54 -0.51 -2.60
C LEU A 101 -15.14 -1.99 -2.77
N LYS A 102 -15.45 -2.84 -1.78
CA LYS A 102 -15.25 -4.29 -1.83
C LYS A 102 -16.01 -4.94 -3.00
N GLY A 103 -17.26 -4.54 -3.22
CA GLY A 103 -18.02 -4.96 -4.41
C GLY A 103 -17.32 -4.54 -5.71
N CYS A 104 -16.87 -3.28 -5.79
CA CYS A 104 -16.14 -2.79 -6.94
C CYS A 104 -14.80 -3.51 -7.18
N ALA A 105 -14.08 -3.86 -6.12
CA ALA A 105 -12.83 -4.61 -6.19
C ALA A 105 -13.08 -6.04 -6.71
N HIS A 106 -14.15 -6.68 -6.24
CA HIS A 106 -14.56 -8.00 -6.70
C HIS A 106 -14.87 -8.00 -8.21
N ASP A 107 -15.63 -7.02 -8.69
CA ASP A 107 -15.96 -6.85 -10.12
C ASP A 107 -14.72 -6.60 -11.01
N HIS A 108 -13.58 -6.27 -10.41
CA HIS A 108 -12.32 -5.95 -11.09
C HIS A 108 -11.17 -6.89 -10.74
N LEU A 109 -11.46 -8.08 -10.21
CA LEU A 109 -10.46 -9.11 -9.89
C LEU A 109 -9.41 -8.65 -8.85
N CYS A 110 -9.73 -7.65 -8.04
CA CYS A 110 -8.89 -7.13 -6.95
C CYS A 110 -9.36 -7.64 -5.57
N SER A 111 -10.02 -8.79 -5.51
CA SER A 111 -10.56 -9.35 -4.25
C SER A 111 -9.46 -9.71 -3.25
N THR A 112 -8.29 -10.15 -3.72
CA THR A 112 -7.16 -10.53 -2.86
C THR A 112 -6.63 -9.33 -2.06
N LEU A 113 -6.58 -8.14 -2.66
CA LEU A 113 -6.17 -6.90 -1.97
C LEU A 113 -7.14 -6.52 -0.85
N ILE A 114 -8.45 -6.69 -1.06
CA ILE A 114 -9.45 -6.45 -0.01
C ILE A 114 -9.36 -7.51 1.08
N LEU A 115 -9.16 -8.78 0.71
CA LEU A 115 -9.02 -9.86 1.68
C LEU A 115 -7.78 -9.65 2.57
N PHE A 116 -6.67 -9.22 1.99
CA PHE A 116 -5.47 -8.82 2.73
C PHE A 116 -5.79 -7.75 3.77
N LEU A 117 -6.50 -6.68 3.38
CA LEU A 117 -6.86 -5.62 4.32
C LEU A 117 -7.78 -6.13 5.43
N ASP A 118 -8.79 -6.94 5.10
CA ASP A 118 -9.73 -7.50 6.07
C ASP A 118 -8.99 -8.38 7.11
N GLU A 119 -8.07 -9.24 6.66
CA GLU A 119 -7.25 -10.08 7.54
C GLU A 119 -6.21 -9.27 8.32
N TYR A 120 -5.64 -8.19 7.75
CA TYR A 120 -4.77 -7.28 8.48
C TYR A 120 -5.55 -6.57 9.61
N GLN A 121 -6.81 -6.18 9.38
CA GLN A 121 -7.68 -5.65 10.44
C GLN A 121 -8.00 -6.70 11.52
N ALA A 122 -8.19 -7.96 11.12
CA ALA A 122 -8.39 -9.05 12.07
C ALA A 122 -7.14 -9.27 12.93
N LEU A 123 -5.96 -9.34 12.32
CA LEU A 123 -4.67 -9.41 13.00
C LEU A 123 -4.52 -8.24 13.98
N LYS A 124 -4.72 -7.00 13.51
CA LYS A 124 -4.68 -5.81 14.36
C LYS A 124 -5.59 -5.93 15.58
N ARG A 125 -6.86 -6.31 15.40
CA ARG A 125 -7.80 -6.49 16.52
C ARG A 125 -7.30 -7.52 17.53
N ARG A 126 -6.77 -8.66 17.06
CA ARG A 126 -6.18 -9.70 17.95
C ARG A 126 -4.99 -9.18 18.74
N VAL A 127 -4.12 -8.40 18.10
CA VAL A 127 -3.00 -7.75 18.80
C VAL A 127 -3.54 -6.81 19.88
N LEU A 128 -4.52 -5.95 19.56
CA LEU A 128 -5.10 -5.01 20.54
C LEU A 128 -5.79 -5.74 21.71
N GLU A 129 -6.50 -6.85 21.44
CA GLU A 129 -7.13 -7.70 22.46
C GLU A 129 -6.10 -8.32 23.40
N GLU A 130 -4.99 -8.84 22.87
CA GLU A 130 -3.93 -9.44 23.65
C GLU A 130 -3.25 -8.40 24.56
N PHE A 131 -2.97 -7.21 24.02
CA PHE A 131 -2.45 -6.07 24.81
C PHE A 131 -3.45 -5.57 25.86
N ALA A 132 -4.75 -5.70 25.63
CA ALA A 132 -5.78 -5.30 26.59
C ALA A 132 -5.95 -6.33 27.72
N THR A 133 -5.80 -7.62 27.41
CA THR A 133 -6.04 -8.73 28.34
C THR A 133 -4.81 -9.04 29.18
N ASN A 134 -3.61 -8.97 28.59
CA ASN A 134 -2.39 -9.37 29.24
C ASN A 134 -1.68 -8.17 29.88
N SER A 135 -2.00 -7.89 31.16
CA SER A 135 -1.37 -6.79 31.91
C SER A 135 0.14 -6.94 32.02
N ASN A 136 0.63 -8.17 32.12
CA ASN A 136 2.05 -8.49 32.18
C ASN A 136 2.75 -8.10 30.89
N LEU A 137 2.11 -8.37 29.74
CA LEU A 137 2.60 -7.96 28.45
C LEU A 137 2.71 -6.44 28.35
N SER A 138 1.62 -5.72 28.69
CA SER A 138 1.63 -4.25 28.70
C SER A 138 2.75 -3.69 29.61
N SER A 139 2.98 -4.29 30.79
CA SER A 139 4.08 -3.90 31.67
C SER A 139 5.46 -4.28 31.15
N ALA A 140 5.62 -5.43 30.48
CA ALA A 140 6.89 -5.85 29.91
C ALA A 140 7.33 -4.91 28.77
N TYR A 141 6.39 -4.48 27.93
CA TYR A 141 6.64 -3.45 26.92
C TYR A 141 7.05 -2.12 27.55
N ARG A 142 6.40 -1.75 28.67
CA ARG A 142 6.76 -0.55 29.43
C ARG A 142 8.21 -0.58 29.90
N GLU A 143 8.68 -1.73 30.35
CA GLU A 143 10.04 -1.91 30.84
C GLU A 143 11.05 -1.95 29.69
N TYR A 144 10.73 -2.65 28.60
CA TYR A 144 11.57 -2.72 27.40
C TYR A 144 11.84 -1.34 26.80
N ILE A 145 10.81 -0.50 26.63
CA ILE A 145 10.95 0.86 26.08
C ILE A 145 11.82 1.74 27.00
N ARG A 146 11.71 1.58 28.32
CA ARG A 146 12.56 2.32 29.27
C ARG A 146 14.03 1.92 29.18
N TYR A 147 14.29 0.63 29.00
CA TYR A 147 15.67 0.12 28.87
C TYR A 147 16.35 0.67 27.61
N ASP A 148 15.65 0.64 26.47
CA ASP A 148 16.20 1.11 25.20
C ASP A 148 16.53 2.63 25.23
N ARG A 149 15.62 3.43 25.80
CA ARG A 149 15.82 4.88 25.97
C ARG A 149 17.06 5.22 26.81
N ASN A 150 17.30 4.47 27.89
CA ASN A 150 18.44 4.71 28.77
C ASN A 150 19.77 4.32 28.09
N ASN A 151 19.77 3.27 27.27
CA ASN A 151 20.98 2.88 26.53
C ASN A 151 21.31 3.86 25.41
N LEU A 152 20.28 4.40 24.73
CA LEU A 152 20.49 5.37 23.65
C LEU A 152 21.12 6.68 24.17
N SER A 153 20.72 7.14 25.36
CA SER A 153 21.28 8.36 25.97
C SER A 153 22.76 8.27 26.37
N ILE A 154 23.31 7.07 26.53
CA ILE A 154 24.71 6.89 26.98
C ILE A 154 25.71 7.10 25.82
N THR A 155 25.27 6.95 24.57
CA THR A 155 26.14 7.04 23.40
C THR A 155 26.42 8.48 22.94
N ASP A 156 25.52 9.42 23.20
CA ASP A 156 25.63 10.80 22.69
C ASP A 156 26.49 11.74 23.55
N GLU A 157 26.78 11.41 24.83
CA GLU A 157 27.61 12.27 25.71
C GLU A 157 29.13 12.08 25.52
N SER A 158 29.56 11.26 24.56
CA SER A 158 31.00 10.97 24.34
C SER A 158 31.67 11.77 23.22
N GLN A 159 31.03 12.83 22.72
CA GLN A 159 31.54 13.60 21.57
C GLN A 159 31.59 15.14 21.75
N GLU A 160 31.68 15.63 22.99
CA GLU A 160 32.07 17.02 23.29
C GLU A 160 33.45 17.07 23.99
N SER A 161 34.53 16.81 23.27
CA SER A 161 35.88 17.25 23.67
C SER A 161 36.89 17.24 22.51
N ILE A 162 36.62 17.99 21.43
CA ILE A 162 37.67 18.42 20.50
C ILE A 162 37.41 19.88 20.12
N ASP A 163 37.77 20.78 21.03
CA ASP A 163 38.11 22.17 20.71
C ASP A 163 39.62 22.34 20.95
N HIS A 164 40.39 22.39 19.87
CA HIS A 164 41.61 23.19 19.79
C HIS A 164 42.10 23.31 18.35
N TYR A 165 42.50 24.55 17.99
CA TYR A 165 43.17 24.99 16.77
C TYR A 165 42.29 25.45 15.58
N SER A 166 41.96 26.74 15.54
CA SER A 166 42.70 27.65 14.65
C SER A 166 42.40 29.13 14.94
N GLN A 167 43.51 29.82 15.21
CA GLN A 167 43.69 31.26 15.27
C GLN A 167 43.60 31.89 13.87
N ASP A 168 43.20 33.16 13.87
CA ASP A 168 43.62 34.23 12.96
C ASP A 168 43.24 34.12 11.47
N ILE A 169 42.33 35.02 11.03
CA ILE A 169 42.64 36.05 10.03
C ILE A 169 41.66 37.23 10.17
N ASN A 170 42.28 38.40 10.28
CA ASN A 170 41.75 39.75 10.33
C ASN A 170 41.00 40.21 9.07
N ASN A 171 40.07 41.15 9.30
CA ASN A 171 39.75 42.36 8.53
C ASN A 171 39.39 42.28 7.04
N GLY A 172 38.26 42.92 6.67
CA GLY A 172 38.06 43.33 5.28
C GLY A 172 36.69 43.92 4.94
N ASN A 173 36.58 45.22 5.11
CA ASN A 173 35.54 46.15 4.66
C ASN A 173 35.12 46.02 3.17
N MET A 174 33.97 46.64 2.84
CA MET A 174 33.56 47.25 1.55
C MET A 174 32.74 46.46 0.48
N ILE A 175 31.48 46.91 0.33
CA ILE A 175 30.88 47.68 -0.81
C ILE A 175 31.06 47.19 -2.27
N SER A 176 29.94 47.29 -3.02
CA SER A 176 29.69 47.30 -4.48
C SER A 176 29.18 45.97 -5.06
N LYS A 177 27.98 45.85 -5.66
CA LYS A 177 27.38 46.44 -6.89
C LYS A 177 28.20 46.22 -8.16
N MET A 178 27.82 45.19 -8.94
CA MET A 178 27.93 45.02 -10.40
C MET A 178 27.33 43.62 -10.68
N GLU A 179 26.19 43.43 -11.36
CA GLU A 179 25.92 43.63 -12.78
C GLU A 179 27.00 43.05 -13.69
N SER A 180 26.78 41.84 -14.21
CA SER A 180 26.93 41.53 -15.64
C SER A 180 26.48 40.11 -15.98
N GLN A 181 25.80 40.04 -17.13
CA GLN A 181 25.50 38.89 -17.96
C GLN A 181 26.67 37.92 -18.13
N SER A 182 26.36 36.62 -18.30
CA SER A 182 27.02 35.80 -19.32
C SER A 182 26.20 34.54 -19.60
N ASP A 183 25.72 34.45 -20.84
CA ASP A 183 25.39 33.20 -21.51
C ASP A 183 26.56 32.20 -21.42
N THR A 184 26.26 30.91 -21.26
CA THR A 184 26.85 29.87 -22.14
C THR A 184 26.15 28.52 -21.97
N ASN A 185 25.66 28.04 -23.11
CA ASN A 185 25.52 26.65 -23.54
C ASN A 185 26.30 25.58 -22.74
N SER A 186 25.63 24.50 -22.32
CA SER A 186 26.27 23.20 -22.10
C SER A 186 25.65 22.13 -23.00
N LYS A 187 26.46 21.73 -23.99
CA LYS A 187 26.29 20.61 -24.91
C LYS A 187 26.26 19.26 -24.15
N TYR A 188 25.48 18.35 -24.72
CA TYR A 188 25.49 16.92 -24.50
C TYR A 188 26.90 16.31 -24.61
N SER A 189 27.26 15.44 -23.65
CA SER A 189 28.37 14.48 -23.80
C SER A 189 27.82 13.05 -23.84
N THR A 190 27.98 12.44 -25.00
CA THR A 190 27.76 11.03 -25.32
C THR A 190 28.82 10.17 -24.64
N PHE A 191 28.42 9.08 -23.98
CA PHE A 191 29.33 8.06 -23.44
C PHE A 191 29.74 7.09 -24.55
N GLU A 192 31.05 7.05 -24.84
CA GLU A 192 31.67 6.06 -25.73
C GLU A 192 32.14 4.81 -24.98
N LYS A 193 31.98 3.69 -25.67
CA LYS A 193 32.46 2.34 -25.35
C LYS A 193 33.98 2.27 -25.48
N SER A 194 34.67 1.79 -24.45
CA SER A 194 36.04 1.27 -24.57
C SER A 194 36.02 -0.26 -24.61
N LYS A 195 36.51 -0.80 -25.72
CA LYS A 195 37.13 -2.13 -25.83
C LYS A 195 38.61 -1.91 -25.55
N ASP A 196 39.26 -2.82 -24.84
CA ASP A 196 40.66 -3.13 -25.12
C ASP A 196 41.01 -4.59 -24.83
N THR A 197 41.92 -5.06 -25.67
CA THR A 197 42.39 -6.43 -25.88
C THR A 197 43.89 -6.43 -25.65
N VAL A 198 44.45 -7.25 -24.75
CA VAL A 198 45.90 -7.53 -24.77
C VAL A 198 46.21 -8.98 -24.34
N GLN A 199 46.68 -9.72 -25.35
CA GLN A 199 47.81 -10.68 -25.43
C GLN A 199 47.96 -11.90 -24.50
N LYS A 200 47.93 -13.05 -25.20
CA LYS A 200 48.78 -14.25 -25.10
C LYS A 200 50.10 -14.09 -24.32
N GLU A 201 50.43 -15.09 -23.50
CA GLU A 201 51.52 -16.04 -23.82
C GLU A 201 51.55 -17.28 -22.91
N ASN A 202 51.88 -18.40 -23.56
CA ASN A 202 52.59 -19.61 -23.10
C ASN A 202 51.99 -20.58 -22.07
N GLY A 203 51.84 -21.83 -22.53
CA GLY A 203 51.33 -22.95 -21.76
C GLY A 203 52.42 -23.82 -21.13
N LYS A 204 51.96 -24.75 -20.29
CA LYS A 204 52.66 -25.99 -19.96
C LYS A 204 51.64 -27.04 -19.54
N SER A 205 51.62 -28.12 -20.32
CA SER A 205 50.78 -29.29 -20.14
C SER A 205 51.34 -30.20 -19.03
N ILE A 206 50.50 -30.59 -18.07
CA ILE A 206 50.73 -31.79 -17.23
C ILE A 206 49.39 -32.48 -17.05
N ASN A 207 49.30 -33.69 -17.60
CA ASN A 207 48.20 -34.62 -17.38
C ASN A 207 48.30 -35.20 -15.97
N HIS A 208 47.19 -35.22 -15.22
CA HIS A 208 46.97 -36.26 -14.23
C HIS A 208 45.47 -36.52 -14.09
N ALA A 209 45.06 -37.68 -14.60
CA ALA A 209 43.76 -38.28 -14.32
C ALA A 209 43.77 -38.80 -12.88
N THR A 210 42.67 -38.57 -12.16
CA THR A 210 42.33 -39.34 -10.96
C THR A 210 40.80 -39.44 -10.91
N GLU A 211 40.30 -40.57 -11.40
CA GLU A 211 38.94 -41.02 -11.16
C GLU A 211 38.80 -41.38 -9.67
N VAL A 212 37.84 -40.73 -8.99
CA VAL A 212 37.39 -41.17 -7.68
C VAL A 212 36.04 -41.85 -7.88
N ASN A 213 36.09 -43.18 -7.91
CA ASN A 213 34.95 -44.06 -7.72
C ASN A 213 34.42 -43.90 -6.30
N LEU A 214 33.12 -43.68 -6.15
CA LEU A 214 32.41 -43.81 -4.88
C LEU A 214 31.33 -44.87 -5.02
N ASP A 215 31.72 -46.09 -4.65
CA ASP A 215 30.82 -47.20 -4.34
C ASP A 215 30.09 -46.89 -3.04
N ILE A 216 28.76 -46.78 -3.08
CA ILE A 216 27.92 -47.01 -1.91
C ILE A 216 26.90 -48.09 -2.25
N SER A 217 27.14 -49.23 -1.61
CA SER A 217 26.41 -50.47 -1.61
C SER A 217 24.97 -50.35 -1.10
N LYS A 218 24.10 -51.06 -1.81
CA LYS A 218 22.88 -51.75 -1.39
C LYS A 218 22.72 -51.98 0.12
N THR A 219 21.57 -51.59 0.66
CA THR A 219 20.86 -52.39 1.66
C THR A 219 19.36 -52.21 1.43
N ALA A 220 18.70 -53.34 1.19
CA ALA A 220 17.26 -53.44 0.98
C ALA A 220 16.53 -53.34 2.32
N ILE A 221 15.46 -52.53 2.39
CA ILE A 221 14.30 -52.80 3.24
C ILE A 221 13.04 -52.52 2.42
N GLU A 222 12.46 -53.64 2.05
CA GLU A 222 11.08 -53.94 1.70
C GLU A 222 10.07 -53.18 2.58
N ILE A 223 9.11 -52.48 1.97
CA ILE A 223 7.70 -52.40 2.39
C ILE A 223 6.87 -52.03 1.15
N GLU A 224 5.79 -52.78 1.01
CA GLU A 224 4.89 -52.88 -0.13
C GLU A 224 4.24 -51.56 -0.55
N THR A 225 4.08 -51.51 -1.87
CA THR A 225 3.07 -50.80 -2.64
C THR A 225 1.66 -50.99 -2.09
N GLU A 226 0.91 -49.89 -1.90
CA GLU A 226 -0.46 -49.74 -2.39
C GLU A 226 -0.99 -48.31 -2.17
N THR A 227 -2.00 -47.93 -2.95
CA THR A 227 -2.78 -46.67 -2.93
C THR A 227 -2.24 -45.43 -3.68
N LYS A 228 -2.26 -45.53 -5.02
CA LYS A 228 -2.82 -44.43 -5.84
C LYS A 228 -4.34 -44.53 -5.80
N THR A 229 -5.02 -43.57 -5.19
CA THR A 229 -6.38 -43.04 -5.49
C THR A 229 -6.94 -42.32 -4.25
N ASN A 230 -6.73 -41.00 -4.17
CA ASN A 230 -7.66 -40.02 -3.56
C ASN A 230 -6.98 -38.64 -3.49
N LEU A 231 -6.93 -37.97 -4.65
CA LEU A 231 -6.69 -36.53 -4.75
C LEU A 231 -8.04 -35.87 -5.08
N GLN A 232 -8.95 -35.97 -4.12
CA GLN A 232 -10.20 -35.24 -4.11
C GLN A 232 -10.60 -35.12 -2.63
N ASN A 233 -10.87 -33.88 -2.20
CA ASN A 233 -11.28 -33.47 -0.84
C ASN A 233 -10.12 -33.15 0.12
N ASN A 234 -9.50 -31.99 -0.05
CA ASN A 234 -9.02 -31.16 1.07
C ASN A 234 -8.77 -29.71 0.60
N SER A 235 -9.80 -29.07 0.07
CA SER A 235 -9.95 -27.61 0.08
C SER A 235 -11.04 -27.25 1.09
N LYS A 236 -10.84 -27.66 2.36
CA LYS A 236 -11.56 -27.03 3.47
C LYS A 236 -10.89 -25.68 3.68
N SER A 237 -11.50 -24.62 3.15
CA SER A 237 -11.17 -23.26 3.52
C SER A 237 -11.13 -23.18 5.04
N LEU A 238 -9.96 -22.93 5.62
CA LEU A 238 -9.71 -23.06 7.04
C LEU A 238 -10.39 -21.99 7.90
N LEU A 239 -11.21 -21.10 7.34
CA LEU A 239 -12.01 -20.14 8.09
C LEU A 239 -13.35 -19.87 7.38
N PRO A 240 -14.51 -20.06 8.05
CA PRO A 240 -15.78 -19.51 7.58
C PRO A 240 -15.72 -17.98 7.68
N THR A 241 -15.43 -17.31 6.57
CA THR A 241 -15.40 -15.84 6.46
C THR A 241 -16.77 -15.21 6.74
N ASP A 242 -17.86 -15.97 6.61
CA ASP A 242 -19.23 -15.47 6.77
C ASP A 242 -19.67 -15.29 8.23
N ILE A 243 -18.90 -15.76 9.22
CA ILE A 243 -19.31 -15.69 10.65
C ILE A 243 -18.75 -14.43 11.35
N TYR A 244 -17.74 -13.77 10.80
CA TYR A 244 -17.04 -12.68 11.50
C TYR A 244 -17.60 -11.26 11.27
N PHE A 245 -18.69 -11.11 10.52
CA PHE A 245 -19.26 -9.78 10.21
C PHE A 245 -20.65 -9.51 10.79
N GLU A 246 -21.18 -10.35 11.69
CA GLU A 246 -22.34 -9.94 12.50
C GLU A 246 -21.89 -9.15 13.72
N GLN A 247 -21.90 -7.82 13.57
CA GLN A 247 -21.82 -6.80 14.62
C GLN A 247 -22.86 -6.99 15.76
N ASN A 248 -23.76 -7.98 15.63
CA ASN A 248 -24.82 -8.33 16.57
C ASN A 248 -24.36 -9.25 17.72
N GLY A 249 -23.19 -9.89 17.63
CA GLY A 249 -22.68 -10.80 18.67
C GLY A 249 -22.41 -10.10 20.01
N ILE A 250 -22.06 -8.81 19.98
CA ILE A 250 -21.74 -8.02 21.18
C ILE A 250 -23.01 -7.62 21.95
N VAL A 251 -24.16 -7.52 21.27
CA VAL A 251 -25.45 -7.14 21.89
C VAL A 251 -25.97 -8.22 22.85
N LYS A 252 -25.57 -9.50 22.67
CA LYS A 252 -26.00 -10.58 23.58
C LYS A 252 -25.29 -10.55 24.94
N ILE A 253 -24.11 -9.96 25.05
CA ILE A 253 -23.36 -9.92 26.32
C ILE A 253 -23.99 -8.90 27.29
N GLN A 254 -24.55 -7.80 26.80
CA GLN A 254 -25.22 -6.80 27.65
C GLN A 254 -26.57 -7.29 28.22
N LYS A 255 -27.24 -8.23 27.56
CA LYS A 255 -28.56 -8.69 28.01
C LYS A 255 -28.50 -9.63 29.23
N ASN A 256 -27.37 -10.32 29.43
CA ASN A 256 -27.21 -11.26 30.55
C ASN A 256 -26.71 -10.60 31.85
N ILE A 257 -26.33 -9.32 31.82
CA ILE A 257 -25.84 -8.60 33.01
C ILE A 257 -27.01 -7.95 33.80
N ALA A 258 -28.21 -7.89 33.22
CA ALA A 258 -29.34 -7.18 33.83
C ALA A 258 -30.15 -7.99 34.88
N GLU A 259 -29.85 -9.27 35.14
CA GLU A 259 -30.76 -10.15 35.90
C GLU A 259 -30.22 -10.71 37.23
N VAL A 260 -29.16 -10.11 37.80
CA VAL A 260 -28.69 -10.47 39.15
C VAL A 260 -28.66 -9.24 40.05
N LYS A 261 -29.67 -9.11 40.92
CA LYS A 261 -29.73 -8.05 41.93
C LYS A 261 -30.26 -8.59 43.26
N ALA A 262 -29.41 -8.51 44.29
CA ALA A 262 -29.64 -8.42 45.75
C ALA A 262 -28.43 -9.09 46.43
N GLU A 263 -27.68 -8.54 47.39
CA GLU A 263 -27.82 -7.35 48.22
C GLU A 263 -26.47 -7.18 48.94
N SER A 264 -25.63 -6.23 48.53
CA SER A 264 -24.56 -5.66 49.35
C SER A 264 -24.05 -4.41 48.64
N LYS A 265 -23.92 -3.29 49.36
CA LYS A 265 -23.43 -2.03 48.80
C LYS A 265 -21.96 -2.19 48.42
N PRO A 266 -21.58 -2.16 47.13
CA PRO A 266 -20.19 -2.10 46.74
C PRO A 266 -19.73 -0.64 46.75
N ILE A 267 -18.60 -0.39 47.38
CA ILE A 267 -17.83 0.85 47.18
C ILE A 267 -17.37 0.81 45.72
N ILE A 268 -17.99 1.63 44.89
CA ILE A 268 -17.89 1.61 43.43
C ILE A 268 -16.48 2.05 43.03
N SER A 269 -15.65 1.11 42.57
CA SER A 269 -14.42 1.37 41.81
C SER A 269 -14.79 1.86 40.39
N ALA A 270 -15.38 3.05 40.30
CA ALA A 270 -16.01 3.56 39.08
C ALA A 270 -15.04 3.82 37.91
N SER A 271 -13.72 3.74 38.13
CA SER A 271 -12.73 4.04 37.09
C SER A 271 -12.41 2.87 36.14
N SER A 272 -12.66 1.62 36.55
CA SER A 272 -12.30 0.43 35.73
C SER A 272 -13.27 0.24 34.56
N ASP A 273 -14.57 0.25 34.84
CA ASP A 273 -15.61 -0.08 33.85
C ASP A 273 -15.64 0.91 32.67
N HIS A 274 -15.32 2.19 32.91
CA HIS A 274 -15.26 3.20 31.87
C HIS A 274 -14.09 2.96 30.91
N LEU A 275 -12.95 2.47 31.41
CA LEU A 275 -11.78 2.16 30.60
C LEU A 275 -12.07 0.97 29.68
N ASP A 276 -12.79 -0.04 30.16
CA ASP A 276 -13.14 -1.22 29.37
C ASP A 276 -14.15 -0.89 28.26
N LEU A 277 -15.13 -0.01 28.53
CA LEU A 277 -16.01 0.50 27.48
C LEU A 277 -15.26 1.31 26.42
N LEU A 278 -14.28 2.13 26.84
CA LEU A 278 -13.47 2.92 25.91
C LEU A 278 -12.57 2.02 25.05
N LYS A 279 -11.93 1.01 25.66
CA LYS A 279 -11.15 -0.01 24.95
C LYS A 279 -12.01 -0.72 23.92
N ASN A 280 -13.19 -1.22 24.31
CA ASN A 280 -14.11 -1.90 23.39
C ASN A 280 -14.55 -0.98 22.24
N ARG A 281 -14.79 0.30 22.52
CA ARG A 281 -15.16 1.26 21.47
C ARG A 281 -14.01 1.52 20.51
N ILE A 282 -12.77 1.58 20.98
CA ILE A 282 -11.59 1.77 20.12
C ILE A 282 -11.34 0.52 19.29
N LEU A 283 -11.41 -0.67 19.91
CA LEU A 283 -11.30 -1.97 19.24
C LEU A 283 -12.29 -2.11 18.07
N ILE A 284 -13.54 -1.66 18.25
CA ILE A 284 -14.59 -1.75 17.21
C ILE A 284 -14.43 -0.67 16.12
N ASN A 285 -13.95 0.53 16.47
CA ASN A 285 -13.90 1.68 15.58
C ASN A 285 -12.48 2.04 15.14
N THR A 286 -11.55 1.07 15.15
CA THR A 286 -10.21 1.32 14.65
C THR A 286 -10.28 1.52 13.12
N PRO A 287 -9.80 2.66 12.58
CA PRO A 287 -9.81 2.92 11.15
C PRO A 287 -9.07 1.82 10.37
N ASN A 288 -9.56 1.51 9.17
CA ASN A 288 -8.90 0.54 8.28
C ASN A 288 -7.53 1.06 7.82
N SER A 289 -7.44 2.38 7.65
CA SER A 289 -6.23 3.11 7.27
C SER A 289 -5.12 3.12 8.34
N MET A 290 -5.37 2.66 9.56
CA MET A 290 -4.43 2.74 10.69
C MET A 290 -3.56 1.48 10.80
N THR A 291 -2.25 1.64 11.05
CA THR A 291 -1.31 0.52 11.31
C THR A 291 -1.54 -0.10 12.69
N ILE A 292 -0.99 -1.30 12.92
CA ILE A 292 -1.03 -1.97 14.23
C ILE A 292 -0.35 -1.10 15.29
N THR A 293 0.85 -0.61 15.00
CA THR A 293 1.66 0.25 15.87
C THR A 293 0.92 1.51 16.30
N SER A 294 0.36 2.24 15.32
CA SER A 294 -0.43 3.46 15.58
C SER A 294 -1.67 3.15 16.43
N ALA A 295 -2.33 2.03 16.19
CA ALA A 295 -3.53 1.65 16.94
C ALA A 295 -3.22 1.36 18.42
N ILE A 296 -2.08 0.71 18.70
CA ILE A 296 -1.63 0.48 20.08
C ILE A 296 -1.23 1.82 20.73
N GLU A 297 -0.49 2.69 20.02
CA GLU A 297 -0.13 4.03 20.52
C GLU A 297 -1.38 4.83 20.91
N ARG A 298 -2.48 4.72 20.14
CA ARG A 298 -3.75 5.37 20.45
C ARG A 298 -4.46 4.80 21.70
N LEU A 299 -4.35 3.49 21.93
CA LEU A 299 -4.88 2.86 23.15
C LEU A 299 -4.04 3.22 24.38
N TYR A 300 -2.75 3.46 24.16
CA TYR A 300 -1.74 3.60 25.19
C TYR A 300 -0.87 4.84 24.92
N PRO A 301 -1.44 6.07 24.99
CA PRO A 301 -0.75 7.29 24.58
C PRO A 301 0.45 7.66 25.47
N SER A 302 0.57 7.06 26.65
CA SER A 302 1.73 7.21 27.53
C SER A 302 2.92 6.32 27.14
N TYR A 303 2.81 5.56 26.05
CA TYR A 303 3.80 4.58 25.62
C TYR A 303 4.27 4.91 24.20
N GLU A 304 5.58 5.04 24.03
CA GLU A 304 6.21 5.22 22.72
C GLU A 304 6.39 3.85 22.08
N ILE A 305 5.55 3.52 21.09
CA ILE A 305 5.57 2.22 20.42
C ILE A 305 6.16 2.40 19.03
N PHE A 306 7.23 1.66 18.76
CA PHE A 306 7.94 1.73 17.49
C PHE A 306 7.57 0.55 16.58
N PRO A 307 7.66 0.69 15.25
CA PRO A 307 7.51 -0.42 14.32
C PRO A 307 8.48 -1.58 14.55
N THR A 308 9.66 -1.26 15.08
CA THR A 308 10.73 -2.21 15.46
C THR A 308 10.50 -2.87 16.81
N THR A 309 9.38 -2.60 17.49
CA THR A 309 9.11 -3.27 18.77
C THR A 309 8.87 -4.77 18.52
N PRO A 310 9.58 -5.68 19.22
CA PRO A 310 9.44 -7.12 19.00
C PRO A 310 8.00 -7.58 19.26
N ILE A 311 7.56 -8.66 18.61
CA ILE A 311 6.21 -9.23 18.79
C ILE A 311 6.21 -10.19 20.00
N PRO A 312 5.16 -10.19 20.83
CA PRO A 312 4.98 -11.19 21.90
C PRO A 312 4.93 -12.61 21.36
N LYS A 313 5.51 -13.57 22.07
CA LYS A 313 5.55 -14.98 21.62
C LYS A 313 4.16 -15.56 21.37
N GLU A 314 3.17 -15.09 22.12
CA GLU A 314 1.76 -15.50 22.01
C GLU A 314 1.15 -15.11 20.66
N LEU A 315 1.64 -14.02 20.05
CA LEU A 315 1.14 -13.50 18.77
C LEU A 315 1.95 -14.00 17.56
N HIS A 316 3.09 -14.67 17.76
CA HIS A 316 3.96 -15.14 16.67
C HIS A 316 3.22 -16.05 15.68
N SER A 317 2.38 -16.96 16.17
CA SER A 317 1.61 -17.87 15.32
C SER A 317 0.63 -17.13 14.40
N LEU A 318 0.02 -16.03 14.87
CA LEU A 318 -0.89 -15.21 14.09
C LEU A 318 -0.15 -14.46 12.98
N PHE A 319 1.02 -13.89 13.28
CA PHE A 319 1.85 -13.21 12.29
C PHE A 319 2.38 -14.18 11.24
N LEU A 320 2.84 -15.37 11.64
CA LEU A 320 3.27 -16.42 10.71
C LEU A 320 2.12 -16.90 9.81
N SER A 321 0.92 -17.08 10.38
CA SER A 321 -0.26 -17.43 9.58
C SER A 321 -0.59 -16.36 8.55
N PHE A 322 -0.50 -15.08 8.91
CA PHE A 322 -0.72 -13.98 7.98
C PHE A 322 0.33 -13.97 6.87
N PHE A 323 1.61 -14.15 7.22
CA PHE A 323 2.73 -14.23 6.28
C PHE A 323 2.53 -15.37 5.26
N ASN A 324 2.27 -16.60 5.71
CA ASN A 324 2.11 -17.77 4.84
C ASN A 324 0.92 -17.62 3.87
N VAL A 325 -0.13 -16.90 4.26
CA VAL A 325 -1.32 -16.74 3.42
C VAL A 325 -1.17 -15.64 2.38
N PHE A 326 -0.52 -14.52 2.73
CA PHE A 326 -0.55 -13.33 1.87
C PHE A 326 0.80 -12.88 1.32
N ILE A 327 1.90 -13.20 1.99
CA ILE A 327 3.23 -12.71 1.64
C ILE A 327 4.09 -13.80 1.00
N GLU A 328 3.94 -15.04 1.45
CA GLU A 328 4.74 -16.17 0.94
C GLU A 328 4.59 -16.31 -0.59
N PRO A 329 5.70 -16.34 -1.37
CA PRO A 329 5.64 -16.32 -2.84
C PRO A 329 4.89 -17.50 -3.48
N GLU A 330 4.83 -18.63 -2.79
CA GLU A 330 4.15 -19.85 -3.22
C GLU A 330 2.69 -19.91 -2.77
N SER A 331 2.21 -18.90 -2.03
CA SER A 331 0.85 -18.87 -1.51
C SER A 331 -0.18 -18.61 -2.61
N GLU A 332 -1.32 -19.31 -2.55
CA GLU A 332 -2.43 -19.14 -3.47
C GLU A 332 -3.08 -17.75 -3.38
N LEU A 333 -3.01 -17.13 -2.20
CA LEU A 333 -3.59 -15.82 -1.90
C LEU A 333 -2.54 -14.71 -1.80
N LYS A 334 -1.35 -14.93 -2.38
CA LYS A 334 -0.30 -13.92 -2.38
C LYS A 334 -0.78 -12.60 -2.99
N VAL A 335 -0.48 -11.50 -2.32
CA VAL A 335 -0.74 -10.16 -2.88
C VAL A 335 0.38 -9.76 -3.84
N ASP A 336 0.01 -9.04 -4.90
CA ASP A 336 0.94 -8.54 -5.91
C ASP A 336 1.62 -7.25 -5.42
N ILE A 337 2.54 -7.40 -4.46
CA ILE A 337 3.36 -6.32 -3.89
C ILE A 337 4.81 -6.42 -4.40
N HIS A 338 5.60 -5.36 -4.22
CA HIS A 338 6.95 -5.30 -4.74
C HIS A 338 7.87 -6.33 -4.07
N MET A 339 8.69 -7.00 -4.88
CA MET A 339 9.56 -8.10 -4.42
C MET A 339 10.51 -7.69 -3.29
N SER A 340 11.01 -6.44 -3.30
CA SER A 340 11.90 -5.98 -2.22
C SER A 340 11.25 -5.99 -0.85
N ILE A 341 9.94 -5.72 -0.76
CA ILE A 341 9.19 -5.77 0.50
C ILE A 341 9.02 -7.23 0.94
N ILE A 342 8.75 -8.13 -0.01
CA ILE A 342 8.65 -9.57 0.26
C ILE A 342 9.98 -10.10 0.78
N ASP A 343 11.09 -9.78 0.13
CA ASP A 343 12.44 -10.21 0.51
C ASP A 343 12.81 -9.72 1.92
N GLU A 344 12.49 -8.46 2.24
CA GLU A 344 12.70 -7.90 3.58
C GLU A 344 11.89 -8.62 4.65
N ILE A 345 10.59 -8.83 4.42
CA ILE A 345 9.73 -9.56 5.35
C ILE A 345 10.24 -11.00 5.52
N LEU A 346 10.60 -11.67 4.43
CA LEU A 346 11.10 -13.04 4.45
C LEU A 346 12.42 -13.16 5.23
N GLN A 347 13.32 -12.18 5.09
CA GLN A 347 14.54 -12.09 5.88
C GLN A 347 14.23 -11.96 7.38
N ILE A 348 13.30 -11.08 7.76
CA ILE A 348 12.89 -10.87 9.15
C ILE A 348 12.24 -12.14 9.72
N VAL A 349 11.32 -12.77 8.99
CA VAL A 349 10.67 -14.03 9.41
C VAL A 349 11.69 -15.15 9.60
N ASN A 350 12.65 -15.30 8.69
CA ASN A 350 13.70 -16.33 8.79
C ASN A 350 14.66 -16.12 9.97
N SER A 351 14.89 -14.86 10.38
CA SER A 351 15.67 -14.54 11.56
C SER A 351 15.00 -14.91 12.89
N LYS A 352 13.67 -15.15 12.87
CA LYS A 352 12.78 -15.35 14.04
C LYS A 352 12.63 -14.13 14.95
N GLU A 353 13.20 -12.98 14.59
CA GLU A 353 13.05 -11.71 15.30
C GLU A 353 11.97 -10.86 14.62
N MET A 354 10.70 -11.22 14.82
CA MET A 354 9.59 -10.50 14.19
C MET A 354 9.17 -9.26 15.01
N PHE A 355 8.80 -8.18 14.31
CA PHE A 355 8.43 -6.88 14.89
C PHE A 355 6.99 -6.47 14.54
N LEU A 356 6.35 -5.66 15.39
CA LEU A 356 4.94 -5.27 15.24
C LEU A 356 4.62 -4.62 13.89
N GLY A 357 5.57 -3.87 13.32
CA GLY A 357 5.42 -3.16 12.04
C GLY A 357 5.84 -3.96 10.82
N ILE A 358 6.14 -5.26 10.92
CA ILE A 358 6.69 -6.08 9.82
C ILE A 358 5.85 -6.03 8.53
N PHE A 359 4.53 -5.80 8.62
CA PHE A 359 3.63 -5.75 7.47
C PHE A 359 3.18 -4.33 7.08
N ASP A 360 3.73 -3.27 7.70
CA ASP A 360 3.25 -1.90 7.48
C ASP A 360 3.54 -1.41 6.05
N ASP A 361 4.70 -1.75 5.48
CA ASP A 361 5.05 -1.40 4.09
C ASP A 361 4.23 -2.18 3.06
N ALA A 362 4.06 -3.49 3.25
CA ALA A 362 3.20 -4.31 2.40
C ALA A 362 1.75 -3.79 2.41
N ARG A 363 1.25 -3.41 3.58
CA ARG A 363 -0.08 -2.80 3.73
C ARG A 363 -0.18 -1.48 2.99
N GLU A 364 0.82 -0.61 3.08
CA GLU A 364 0.80 0.67 2.36
C GLU A 364 0.81 0.46 0.84
N GLU A 365 1.58 -0.51 0.33
CA GLU A 365 1.56 -0.83 -1.09
C GLU A 365 0.21 -1.39 -1.55
N VAL A 366 -0.44 -2.26 -0.75
CA VAL A 366 -1.82 -2.70 -1.02
C VAL A 366 -2.80 -1.52 -1.07
N LEU A 367 -2.64 -0.54 -0.18
CA LEU A 367 -3.44 0.69 -0.20
C LEU A 367 -3.18 1.54 -1.45
N GLU A 368 -1.92 1.68 -1.88
CA GLU A 368 -1.54 2.35 -3.13
C GLU A 368 -2.18 1.65 -4.34
N LEU A 369 -2.12 0.31 -4.43
CA LEU A 369 -2.72 -0.48 -5.50
C LEU A 369 -4.25 -0.31 -5.57
N LEU A 370 -4.93 -0.31 -4.41
CA LEU A 370 -6.37 -0.05 -4.35
C LEU A 370 -6.71 1.39 -4.75
N TYR A 371 -5.89 2.36 -4.33
CA TYR A 371 -6.07 3.77 -4.66
C TYR A 371 -5.91 4.05 -6.16
N PHE A 372 -4.91 3.47 -6.83
CA PHE A 372 -4.69 3.69 -8.26
C PHE A 372 -5.55 2.77 -9.14
N GLY A 373 -5.86 1.55 -8.68
CA GLY A 373 -6.58 0.56 -9.46
C GLY A 373 -8.10 0.60 -9.30
N VAL A 374 -8.58 0.47 -8.06
CA VAL A 374 -10.00 0.24 -7.76
C VAL A 374 -10.75 1.56 -7.53
N PHE A 375 -10.15 2.49 -6.79
CA PHE A 375 -10.81 3.70 -6.34
C PHE A 375 -11.34 4.60 -7.48
N PRO A 376 -10.62 4.83 -8.61
CA PRO A 376 -11.16 5.65 -9.71
C PRO A 376 -12.44 5.04 -10.30
N ARG A 377 -12.47 3.72 -10.45
CA ARG A 377 -13.64 2.97 -10.98
C ARG A 377 -14.81 3.00 -10.00
N PHE A 378 -14.52 2.90 -8.71
CA PHE A 378 -15.50 3.09 -7.65
C PHE A 378 -16.17 4.47 -7.72
N LEU A 379 -15.37 5.53 -7.92
CA LEU A 379 -15.90 6.89 -8.09
C LEU A 379 -16.78 7.02 -9.34
N GLU A 380 -16.41 6.39 -10.45
CA GLU A 380 -17.24 6.36 -11.68
C GLU A 380 -18.58 5.65 -11.47
N SER A 381 -18.55 4.48 -10.82
CA SER A 381 -19.76 3.72 -10.49
C SER A 381 -20.71 4.53 -9.59
N ASN A 382 -20.19 5.25 -8.60
CA ASN A 382 -21.00 6.08 -7.71
C ASN A 382 -21.50 7.38 -8.34
N LYS A 383 -20.73 7.99 -9.25
CA LYS A 383 -21.20 9.13 -10.06
C LYS A 383 -22.43 8.73 -10.90
N ASN A 384 -22.43 7.52 -11.45
CA ASN A 384 -23.57 7.03 -12.22
C ASN A 384 -24.78 6.76 -11.33
N LYS A 385 -24.60 6.18 -10.14
CA LYS A 385 -25.70 5.98 -9.16
C LYS A 385 -26.33 7.29 -8.71
N THR A 386 -25.52 8.27 -8.33
CA THR A 386 -26.00 9.60 -7.91
C THR A 386 -26.64 10.38 -9.06
N LYS A 387 -26.08 10.27 -10.27
CA LYS A 387 -26.71 10.81 -11.47
C LYS A 387 -28.04 10.13 -11.74
N VAL A 388 -28.21 8.83 -11.56
CA VAL A 388 -29.51 8.16 -11.78
C VAL A 388 -30.56 8.59 -10.74
N VAL A 389 -30.16 8.81 -9.49
CA VAL A 389 -31.07 9.33 -8.44
C VAL A 389 -31.47 10.79 -8.68
N LEU A 390 -30.60 11.61 -9.29
CA LEU A 390 -30.91 13.01 -9.62
C LEU A 390 -31.41 13.23 -11.06
N SER A 391 -31.18 12.28 -11.97
CA SER A 391 -31.51 12.33 -13.40
C SER A 391 -32.77 11.53 -13.75
N SER A 392 -33.34 10.78 -12.80
CA SER A 392 -34.73 10.29 -12.90
C SER A 392 -35.74 11.31 -12.36
N GLY A 393 -35.37 12.59 -12.41
CA GLY A 393 -36.33 13.67 -12.57
C GLY A 393 -37.03 13.54 -13.91
N ASN A 394 -38.01 12.63 -13.95
CA ASN A 394 -39.32 12.81 -14.56
C ASN A 394 -39.50 14.28 -14.96
N TRP A 395 -39.70 14.58 -16.25
CA TRP A 395 -39.86 15.95 -16.76
C TRP A 395 -40.78 16.82 -15.89
N PHE A 396 -41.72 16.20 -15.18
CA PHE A 396 -42.54 16.76 -14.09
C PHE A 396 -41.80 17.42 -12.92
N THR A 397 -40.69 16.90 -12.41
CA THR A 397 -39.96 17.54 -11.29
C THR A 397 -39.18 18.76 -11.73
N ARG A 398 -38.65 18.77 -12.97
CA ARG A 398 -38.03 19.96 -13.58
C ARG A 398 -39.07 21.06 -13.83
N THR A 399 -40.24 20.71 -14.38
CA THR A 399 -41.34 21.66 -14.59
C THR A 399 -41.93 22.16 -13.27
N TYR A 400 -42.08 21.31 -12.25
CA TYR A 400 -42.54 21.73 -10.92
C TYR A 400 -41.55 22.69 -10.23
N LYS A 401 -40.24 22.43 -10.30
CA LYS A 401 -39.21 23.33 -9.75
C LYS A 401 -39.19 24.68 -10.49
N TYR A 402 -39.40 24.67 -11.81
CA TYR A 402 -39.57 25.89 -12.61
C TYR A 402 -40.85 26.65 -12.23
N TYR A 403 -41.98 25.96 -12.06
CA TYR A 403 -43.26 26.54 -11.65
C TYR A 403 -43.18 27.20 -10.27
N MET A 404 -42.55 26.54 -9.29
CA MET A 404 -42.37 27.09 -7.95
C MET A 404 -41.44 28.32 -7.93
N ARG A 405 -40.44 28.37 -8.82
CA ARG A 405 -39.57 29.54 -8.96
C ARG A 405 -40.32 30.74 -9.54
N LYS A 406 -41.19 30.50 -10.53
CA LYS A 406 -42.04 31.55 -11.13
C LYS A 406 -43.06 32.12 -10.13
N ARG A 407 -43.60 31.28 -9.23
CA ARG A 407 -44.57 31.68 -8.21
C ARG A 407 -43.99 32.53 -7.06
N ARG A 408 -42.67 32.46 -6.81
CA ARG A 408 -42.03 33.34 -5.80
C ARG A 408 -41.79 34.74 -6.33
N ILE A 409 -41.54 34.89 -7.63
CA ILE A 409 -41.27 36.18 -8.26
C ILE A 409 -42.57 37.01 -8.36
N SER A 410 -43.72 36.36 -8.51
CA SER A 410 -45.02 37.05 -8.57
C SER A 410 -45.57 37.51 -7.22
N LYS A 411 -44.85 37.32 -6.11
CA LYS A 411 -45.24 37.83 -4.79
C LYS A 411 -44.48 39.10 -4.39
N PHE A 412 -43.56 39.57 -5.23
CA PHE A 412 -42.74 40.75 -5.00
C PHE A 412 -43.02 41.90 -5.97
N ASN A 413 -44.00 41.74 -6.86
CA ASN A 413 -44.68 42.80 -7.60
C ASN A 413 -46.14 42.81 -7.17
#